data_AF-A0A830HI16-F1
#
_entry.id   AF-A0A830HI16-F1
#
_cell.length_a   1.000
_cell.length_b   1.000
_cell.length_c   1.000
_cell.angle_alpha   90.00
_cell.angle_beta   90.00
_cell.angle_gamma   90.00
#
_symmetry.space_group_name_H-M   'P 1'
#
loop_
_entity.id
_entity.type
_entity.pdbx_description
1 polymer ?
#
loop_
_entity_poly.entity_id
_entity_poly.type
_entity_poly.pdbx_seq_one_letter_code
_entity_poly.pdbx_strand_id
1 'polypeptide(L)'
;MSNSLTITDDTLKLPFEQQHAQLVDACRSEAFVHGFKYFAAAAAMSSALMFAALKTSPSVARALGPSGRTACVAIPAFGLFFLQSELYMLKCGRRVSEWKRSNTAANR
;
A
#
# COMPACT_ATOMS: atom_id res chain seq x y z
N MET A 1 10.20 8.47 -12.52
CA MET A 1 10.82 8.98 -11.28
C MET A 1 11.41 7.80 -10.53
N SER A 2 12.71 7.56 -10.69
CA SER A 2 13.45 6.55 -9.93
C SER A 2 13.68 7.09 -8.52
N ASN A 3 12.98 6.54 -7.52
CA ASN A 3 13.35 6.75 -6.13
C ASN A 3 14.57 5.89 -5.85
N SER A 4 15.74 6.46 -6.11
CA SER A 4 17.00 5.97 -5.60
C SER A 4 16.87 5.92 -4.08
N LEU A 5 16.97 4.72 -3.49
CA LEU A 5 17.16 4.54 -2.06
C LEU A 5 18.38 5.38 -1.67
N THR A 6 18.16 6.56 -1.09
CA THR A 6 19.19 7.36 -0.45
C THR A 6 19.62 6.60 0.79
N ILE A 7 20.47 5.59 0.59
CA ILE A 7 21.34 5.02 1.60
C ILE A 7 22.28 6.17 1.96
N THR A 8 21.91 6.94 2.98
CA THR A 8 22.77 7.97 3.57
C THR A 8 24.05 7.30 4.06
N ASP A 9 25.21 7.88 3.75
CA ASP A 9 26.56 7.39 4.08
C ASP A 9 26.71 6.89 5.54
N ASP A 10 25.95 7.45 6.48
CA ASP A 10 25.92 7.04 7.90
C ASP A 10 25.34 5.63 8.15
N THR A 11 24.55 5.08 7.23
CA THR A 11 24.02 3.71 7.34
C THR A 11 25.03 2.63 6.98
N LEU A 12 26.16 2.99 6.36
CA LEU A 12 27.19 2.04 5.92
C LEU A 12 28.02 1.48 7.09
N LYS A 13 27.95 2.10 8.28
CA LYS A 13 28.64 1.66 9.51
C LYS A 13 27.80 0.78 10.42
N LEU A 14 26.51 0.57 10.11
CA LEU A 14 25.61 -0.19 10.98
C LEU A 14 25.75 -1.70 10.72
N PRO A 15 25.60 -2.54 11.76
CA PRO A 15 25.58 -3.99 11.61
C PRO A 15 24.50 -4.41 10.59
N PHE A 16 24.81 -5.45 9.81
CA PHE A 16 23.97 -5.96 8.71
C PHE A 16 22.48 -6.13 9.09
N GLU A 17 22.19 -6.58 10.30
CA GLU A 17 20.83 -6.73 10.84
C GLU A 17 20.06 -5.40 10.93
N GLN A 18 20.73 -4.31 11.30
CA GLN A 18 20.10 -2.99 11.37
C GLN A 18 19.84 -2.39 9.98
N GLN A 19 20.73 -2.62 9.01
CA GLN A 19 20.49 -2.21 7.63
C GLN A 19 19.28 -2.94 7.03
N HIS A 20 19.16 -4.24 7.30
CA HIS A 20 18.02 -5.03 6.85
C HIS A 20 16.70 -4.54 7.47
N ALA A 21 16.68 -4.26 8.78
CA ALA A 21 15.52 -3.72 9.47
C ALA A 21 15.07 -2.37 8.87
N GLN A 22 16.01 -1.46 8.61
CA GLN A 22 15.70 -0.17 7.98
C GLN A 22 15.15 -0.29 6.56
N LEU A 23 15.69 -1.21 5.76
CA LEU A 23 15.15 -1.50 4.42
C LEU A 23 13.71 -2.02 4.47
N VAL A 24 13.41 -2.90 5.42
CA VAL A 24 12.06 -3.45 5.62
C VAL A 24 11.09 -2.36 6.08
N ASP A 25 11.50 -1.50 7.02
CA ASP A 25 10.68 -0.39 7.51
C ASP A 25 10.41 0.66 6.43
N ALA A 26 11.44 1.02 5.65
CA ALA A 26 11.29 1.90 4.50
C ALA A 26 10.25 1.33 3.52
N CYS A 27 10.35 0.04 3.19
CA CYS A 27 9.39 -0.60 2.32
C CYS A 27 7.97 -0.66 2.87
N ARG A 28 7.81 -0.88 4.17
CA ARG A 28 6.50 -0.84 4.82
C ARG A 28 5.89 0.56 4.71
N SER A 29 6.69 1.59 4.92
CA SER A 29 6.24 2.98 4.79
C SER A 29 5.80 3.31 3.36
N GLU A 30 6.59 2.91 2.35
CA GLU A 30 6.25 3.10 0.95
C GLU A 30 4.98 2.34 0.56
N ALA A 31 4.86 1.08 0.99
CA ALA A 31 3.67 0.27 0.73
C ALA A 31 2.41 0.92 1.31
N PHE A 32 2.50 1.48 2.52
CA PHE A 32 1.39 2.17 3.16
C PHE A 32 1.00 3.46 2.43
N VAL A 33 1.99 4.28 2.03
CA VAL A 33 1.76 5.52 1.28
C VAL A 33 1.14 5.21 -0.10
N HIS A 34 1.64 4.19 -0.79
CA HIS A 34 1.06 3.75 -2.05
C HIS A 34 -0.36 3.22 -1.83
N GLY A 35 -0.58 2.30 -0.90
CA GLY A 35 -1.90 1.80 -0.55
C GLY A 35 -2.89 2.92 -0.25
N PHE A 36 -2.49 3.93 0.52
CA PHE A 36 -3.33 5.05 0.91
C PHE A 36 -3.78 5.92 -0.27
N LYS A 37 -2.90 6.13 -1.27
CA LYS A 37 -3.28 6.86 -2.50
C LYS A 37 -4.42 6.17 -3.25
N TYR A 38 -4.36 4.84 -3.36
CA TYR A 38 -5.41 4.07 -4.02
C TYR A 38 -6.65 3.91 -3.14
N PHE A 39 -6.49 3.85 -1.81
CA PHE A 39 -7.61 3.92 -0.87
C PHE A 39 -8.41 5.21 -1.06
N ALA A 40 -7.73 6.36 -1.09
CA ALA A 40 -8.38 7.66 -1.25
C ALA A 40 -9.10 7.76 -2.60
N ALA A 41 -8.47 7.32 -3.69
CA ALA A 41 -9.08 7.30 -5.02
C ALA A 41 -10.32 6.38 -5.06
N ALA A 42 -10.21 5.18 -4.50
CA ALA A 42 -11.30 4.21 -4.43
C ALA A 42 -12.48 4.72 -3.60
N ALA A 43 -12.20 5.30 -2.42
CA ALA A 43 -13.22 5.89 -1.56
C ALA A 43 -13.95 7.05 -2.26
N ALA A 44 -13.22 7.91 -2.97
CA ALA A 44 -13.80 9.00 -3.74
C ALA A 44 -14.70 8.48 -4.88
N MET A 45 -14.24 7.49 -5.64
CA MET A 45 -15.04 6.89 -6.72
C MET A 45 -16.27 6.16 -6.18
N SER A 46 -16.12 5.34 -5.15
CA SER A 46 -17.21 4.59 -4.55
C SER A 46 -18.26 5.48 -3.89
N SER A 47 -17.85 6.57 -3.24
CA SER A 47 -18.79 7.55 -2.69
C SER A 47 -19.55 8.31 -3.78
N ALA A 48 -18.88 8.71 -4.87
CA ALA A 48 -19.53 9.34 -6.01
C ALA A 48 -20.55 8.40 -6.69
N LEU A 49 -20.18 7.13 -6.89
CA LEU A 49 -21.07 6.10 -7.42
C LEU A 49 -22.25 5.84 -6.49
N MET A 50 -22.02 5.80 -5.18
CA MET A 50 -23.09 5.60 -4.21
C MET A 50 -24.07 6.77 -4.17
N PHE A 51 -23.56 7.99 -4.27
CA PHE A 51 -24.40 9.20 -4.37
C PHE A 51 -25.24 9.18 -5.64
N ALA A 52 -24.65 8.81 -6.78
CA ALA A 52 -25.37 8.66 -8.04
C ALA A 52 -26.47 7.58 -7.93
N ALA A 53 -26.13 6.41 -7.37
CA ALA A 53 -27.06 5.30 -7.20
C ALA A 53 -28.24 5.63 -6.28
N LEU A 54 -28.01 6.36 -5.19
CA LEU A 54 -29.07 6.82 -4.28
C LEU A 54 -29.99 7.84 -4.95
N LYS A 55 -29.46 8.67 -5.86
CA LYS A 55 -30.24 9.68 -6.57
C LYS A 55 -31.08 9.10 -7.71
N THR A 56 -30.57 8.10 -8.42
CA THR A 56 -31.25 7.49 -9.58
C THR A 56 -32.15 6.32 -9.22
N SER A 57 -31.87 5.60 -8.12
CA SER A 57 -32.60 4.39 -7.76
C SER A 57 -33.18 4.45 -6.34
N PRO A 58 -34.51 4.66 -6.18
CA PRO A 58 -35.15 4.65 -4.88
C PRO A 58 -35.12 3.26 -4.21
N SER A 59 -34.94 2.18 -4.98
CA SER A 59 -34.76 0.82 -4.43
C SER A 59 -33.47 0.67 -3.65
N VAL A 60 -32.37 1.30 -4.11
CA VAL A 60 -31.08 1.29 -3.40
C VAL A 60 -31.20 2.05 -2.08
N ALA A 61 -31.91 3.19 -2.08
CA ALA A 61 -32.14 3.97 -0.87
C ALA A 61 -32.96 3.23 0.19
N ARG A 62 -33.92 2.39 -0.23
CA ARG A 62 -34.75 1.55 0.66
C ARG A 62 -34.05 0.27 1.10
N ALA A 63 -33.24 -0.33 0.25
CA ALA A 63 -32.55 -1.59 0.53
C ALA A 63 -31.32 -1.39 1.44
N LEU A 64 -30.63 -0.25 1.35
CA LEU A 64 -29.40 0.01 2.10
C LEU A 64 -29.62 1.05 3.20
N GLY A 65 -29.58 0.59 4.44
CA GLY A 65 -29.44 1.44 5.63
C GLY A 65 -28.07 2.14 5.68
N PRO A 66 -27.88 3.08 6.62
CA PRO A 66 -26.64 3.87 6.72
C PRO A 66 -25.36 3.01 6.83
N SER A 67 -25.42 1.87 7.53
CA SER A 67 -24.31 0.92 7.63
C SER A 67 -24.01 0.18 6.33
N GLY A 68 -25.04 -0.19 5.56
CA GLY A 68 -24.87 -0.83 4.26
C GLY A 68 -24.25 0.13 3.24
N ARG A 69 -24.62 1.42 3.31
CA ARG A 69 -24.06 2.45 2.44
C ARG A 69 -22.58 2.69 2.71
N THR A 70 -22.18 2.73 3.99
CA THR A 70 -20.76 2.86 4.34
C THR A 70 -19.98 1.60 3.98
N ALA A 71 -20.55 0.40 4.15
CA ALA A 71 -19.91 -0.84 3.72
C ALA A 71 -19.64 -0.87 2.21
N CYS A 72 -20.58 -0.41 1.37
CA CYS A 72 -20.39 -0.31 -0.08
C CYS A 72 -19.24 0.63 -0.49
N VAL A 73 -18.86 1.60 0.34
CA VAL A 73 -17.74 2.51 0.09
C VAL A 73 -16.45 1.97 0.72
N ALA A 74 -16.52 1.49 1.95
CA ALA A 74 -15.37 1.04 2.71
C ALA A 74 -14.76 -0.25 2.15
N ILE A 75 -15.58 -1.24 1.78
CA ILE A 75 -15.09 -2.54 1.27
C ILE A 75 -14.19 -2.38 0.04
N PRO A 76 -14.62 -1.70 -1.05
CA PRO A 76 -13.73 -1.52 -2.21
C PRO A 76 -12.52 -0.65 -1.89
N ALA A 77 -12.66 0.34 -1.01
CA ALA A 77 -11.54 1.20 -0.61
C ALA A 77 -10.46 0.41 0.15
N PHE A 78 -10.85 -0.36 1.18
CA PHE A 78 -9.94 -1.24 1.91
C PHE A 78 -9.40 -2.37 1.04
N GLY A 79 -10.22 -2.94 0.15
CA GLY A 79 -9.78 -3.98 -0.79
C GLY A 79 -8.64 -3.50 -1.69
N LEU A 80 -8.78 -2.31 -2.29
CA LEU A 80 -7.72 -1.70 -3.10
C LEU A 80 -6.49 -1.30 -2.29
N PHE A 81 -6.69 -0.83 -1.06
CA PHE A 81 -5.58 -0.53 -0.14
C PHE A 81 -4.72 -1.76 0.12
N PHE A 82 -5.35 -2.88 0.53
CA PHE A 82 -4.63 -4.11 0.87
C PHE A 82 -3.96 -4.71 -0.36
N LEU A 83 -4.68 -4.80 -1.49
CA LEU A 83 -4.12 -5.34 -2.73
C LEU A 83 -2.87 -4.58 -3.18
N GLN A 84 -2.92 -3.24 -3.14
CA GLN A 84 -1.80 -2.42 -3.55
C GLN A 84 -0.63 -2.49 -2.55
N SER A 85 -0.92 -2.53 -1.26
CA SER A 85 0.08 -2.66 -0.21
C SER A 85 0.82 -4.00 -0.32
N GLU A 86 0.11 -5.09 -0.59
CA GLU A 86 0.70 -6.42 -0.81
C GLU A 86 1.57 -6.45 -2.07
N LEU A 87 1.08 -5.92 -3.20
CA LEU A 87 1.87 -5.85 -4.43
C LEU A 87 3.18 -5.08 -4.24
N TYR A 88 3.15 -4.02 -3.43
CA TYR A 88 4.33 -3.23 -3.14
C TYR A 88 5.29 -3.94 -2.18
N MET A 89 4.76 -4.60 -1.14
CA MET A 89 5.55 -5.45 -0.23
C MET A 89 6.23 -6.62 -0.97
N LEU A 90 5.54 -7.27 -1.90
CA LEU A 90 6.12 -8.33 -2.73
C LEU A 90 7.29 -7.83 -3.59
N LYS A 91 7.14 -6.65 -4.20
CA LYS A 91 8.23 -6.01 -4.97
C LYS A 91 9.41 -5.67 -4.07
N CYS A 92 9.15 -5.13 -2.87
CA CYS A 92 10.21 -4.86 -1.93
C CYS A 92 10.93 -6.14 -1.47
N GLY A 93 10.19 -7.17 -1.08
CA GLY A 93 10.77 -8.43 -0.63
C GLY A 93 11.74 -9.02 -1.66
N ARG A 94 11.42 -8.87 -2.95
CA ARG A 94 12.34 -9.24 -4.03
C ARG A 94 13.65 -8.43 -3.99
N ARG A 95 13.57 -7.10 -3.89
CA ARG A 95 14.76 -6.22 -3.79
C ARG A 95 15.62 -6.55 -2.58
N VAL A 96 15.00 -6.78 -1.42
CA VAL A 96 15.70 -7.17 -0.19
C VAL A 96 16.40 -8.52 -0.36
N SER A 97 15.74 -9.49 -1.01
CA SER A 97 16.33 -10.80 -1.29
C SER A 97 17.52 -10.72 -2.26
N GLU A 98 17.45 -9.84 -3.26
CA GLU A 98 18.53 -9.60 -4.22
C GLU A 98 19.71 -8.91 -3.55
N TRP A 99 19.46 -7.88 -2.74
CA TRP A 99 20.47 -7.23 -1.91
C TRP A 99 21.19 -8.24 -1.01
N LYS A 100 20.44 -9.10 -0.32
CA LYS A 100 21.00 -10.16 0.54
C LYS A 100 21.89 -11.13 -0.25
N ARG A 101 21.49 -11.53 -1.46
CA ARG A 101 22.30 -12.39 -2.33
C ARG A 101 23.58 -11.69 -2.77
N SER A 102 23.51 -10.42 -3.17
CA SER A 102 24.67 -9.64 -3.61
C SER A 102 25.72 -9.48 -2.50
N ASN A 103 25.29 -9.18 -1.26
CA ASN A 103 26.19 -9.07 -0.11
C ASN A 103 26.78 -10.41 0.31
N THR A 104 26.02 -11.51 0.24
CA THR A 104 26.56 -12.85 0.52
C THR A 104 27.61 -13.26 -0.51
N ALA A 105 27.43 -12.89 -1.78
CA ALA A 105 28.38 -13.18 -2.85
C ALA A 105 29.66 -12.33 -2.76
N ALA A 106 29.56 -11.08 -2.28
CA ALA A 106 30.71 -10.20 -2.11
C ALA A 106 31.61 -10.57 -0.90
N ASN A 107 31.07 -11.33 0.06
CA ASN A 107 31.79 -11.79 1.26
C ASN A 107 32.36 -13.23 1.13
N ARG A 108 32.30 -13.85 -0.06
CA ARG A 108 32.99 -15.10 -0.38
C ARG A 108 34.24 -14.82 -1.21
#